data_AF-A0A6I9MN58-F1
#
_entry.id   AF-A0A6I9MN58-F1
#
_cell.length_a   1.000
_cell.length_b   1.000
_cell.length_c   1.000
_cell.angle_alpha   90.00
_cell.angle_beta   90.00
_cell.angle_gamma   90.00
#
_symmetry.space_group_name_H-M   'P 1'
#
loop_
_entity.id
_entity.type
_entity.pdbx_description
1 polymer ?
#
loop_
_entity_poly.entity_id
_entity_poly.type
_entity_poly.pdbx_seq_one_letter_code
_entity_poly.pdbx_strand_id
1 'polypeptide(L)'
;MSLFVFDLVTGGELFEDIVAREYYSEADASHCINQILESVSHIHQHDIVHRDLKPENLLLASKMKGAAVKLADFGLAIEVQAEQQAWFGFAGTPGYLSPEVLRKDPYGKPVDIWACGVILYILLVGYPPFWDEDQHKLYQQIKAGAYDFPSPEWDTVTPEAKNLINQMLTINPAKRITADQAINHPWVCQRSTVASMIHRQETVECLRKFNARRKLKGAILTTMLVSRNFSVGRQHTSPAATTSTAAMAQEACKSLLNKKTDGVKSQGTNSKNSVVSSSSTKDSSMSSTAPMEAQTTVVHNPADGTKGSTESCNNTEEEEMKGRKVSACESSTSSSVTLSQCSTLEDRSLLLQYPAAPSSRKQEIIKMTEQLIEAINNGDFEAYTRICDPGLTSFEPEALGNLVEGMDFHKFYFENLLSKNSKPVHTTILNPHVHLIGEEAACIAYIRLTQFMDAQGRPRSCQSEETRVWHRRDAKWLNVHFHCSGAPAAPLQ
;
A
#
# COMPACT_ATOMS: atom_id res chain seq x y z
N MET A 1 30.27 -1.86 6.13
CA MET A 1 29.32 -2.40 5.15
C MET A 1 29.47 -3.91 5.16
N SER A 2 28.47 -4.64 5.62
CA SER A 2 28.50 -6.11 5.63
C SER A 2 28.04 -6.64 4.28
N LEU A 3 28.75 -7.61 3.73
CA LEU A 3 28.38 -8.30 2.50
C LEU A 3 28.00 -9.74 2.86
N PHE A 4 26.79 -10.16 2.48
CA PHE A 4 26.36 -11.54 2.57
C PHE A 4 26.48 -12.18 1.19
N VAL A 5 27.11 -13.36 1.13
CA VAL A 5 27.30 -14.11 -0.12
C VAL A 5 26.43 -15.36 -0.04
N PHE A 6 25.60 -15.56 -1.05
CA PHE A 6 24.63 -16.65 -1.15
C PHE A 6 24.76 -17.38 -2.49
N ASP A 7 24.08 -18.52 -2.62
CA ASP A 7 23.86 -19.20 -3.91
C ASP A 7 23.24 -18.24 -4.95
N LEU A 8 23.81 -18.21 -6.15
CA LEU A 8 23.22 -17.50 -7.28
C LEU A 8 22.08 -18.33 -7.88
N VAL A 9 20.82 -17.90 -7.66
CA VAL A 9 19.64 -18.46 -8.33
C VAL A 9 19.27 -17.64 -9.57
N THR A 10 18.87 -18.31 -10.65
CA THR A 10 18.68 -17.68 -11.97
C THR A 10 17.35 -17.99 -12.66
N GLY A 11 16.50 -18.83 -12.06
CA GLY A 11 15.18 -19.17 -12.60
C GLY A 11 14.15 -18.04 -12.51
N GLY A 12 14.25 -17.21 -11.47
CA GLY A 12 13.24 -16.21 -11.12
C GLY A 12 12.26 -16.74 -10.08
N GLU A 13 11.08 -16.13 -9.97
CA GLU A 13 10.03 -16.52 -9.02
C GLU A 13 9.21 -17.71 -9.55
N LEU A 14 8.94 -18.71 -8.71
CA LEU A 14 8.18 -19.92 -9.05
C LEU A 14 6.83 -19.61 -9.70
N PHE A 15 6.13 -18.61 -9.18
CA PHE A 15 4.79 -18.23 -9.64
C PHE A 15 4.81 -17.64 -11.06
N GLU A 16 5.93 -17.11 -11.54
CA GLU A 16 6.05 -16.56 -12.89
C GLU A 16 6.36 -17.67 -13.90
N ASP A 17 7.18 -18.65 -13.52
CA ASP A 17 7.46 -19.85 -14.32
C ASP A 17 6.17 -20.64 -14.58
N ILE A 18 5.35 -20.89 -13.55
CA ILE A 18 4.05 -21.58 -13.69
C ILE A 18 3.16 -20.88 -14.73
N VAL A 19 3.15 -19.54 -14.76
CA VAL A 19 2.35 -18.72 -15.71
C VAL A 19 2.88 -18.78 -17.15
N ALA A 20 4.13 -19.23 -17.34
CA ALA A 20 4.79 -19.44 -18.63
C ALA A 20 4.77 -20.91 -19.10
N ARG A 21 4.25 -21.86 -18.31
CA ARG A 21 4.11 -23.26 -18.74
C ARG A 21 2.90 -23.44 -19.66
N GLU A 22 3.10 -24.24 -20.71
CA GLU A 22 2.03 -24.75 -21.60
C GLU A 22 1.11 -25.75 -20.89
N TYR A 23 1.63 -26.45 -19.87
CA TYR A 23 0.88 -27.42 -19.07
C TYR A 23 1.17 -27.22 -17.58
N TYR A 24 0.11 -27.29 -16.78
CA TYR A 24 0.14 -27.20 -15.32
C TYR A 24 -1.06 -27.95 -14.72
N SER A 25 -0.82 -28.71 -13.65
CA SER A 25 -1.75 -29.67 -13.04
C SER A 25 -1.66 -29.68 -11.50
N GLU A 26 -2.51 -30.46 -10.83
CA GLU A 26 -2.33 -30.70 -9.39
C GLU A 26 -1.02 -31.44 -9.08
N ALA A 27 -0.56 -32.32 -9.98
CA ALA A 27 0.72 -33.01 -9.78
C ALA A 27 1.91 -32.03 -9.81
N ASP A 28 1.86 -31.00 -10.65
CA ASP A 28 2.84 -29.90 -10.63
C ASP A 28 2.78 -29.12 -9.31
N ALA A 29 1.57 -28.74 -8.86
CA ALA A 29 1.37 -28.03 -7.59
C ALA A 29 1.86 -28.86 -6.38
N SER A 30 1.57 -30.16 -6.37
CA SER A 30 2.02 -31.14 -5.38
C SER A 30 3.55 -31.27 -5.35
N HIS A 31 4.20 -31.30 -6.53
CA HIS A 31 5.66 -31.31 -6.61
C HIS A 31 6.31 -30.00 -6.15
N CYS A 32 5.64 -28.86 -6.35
CA CYS A 32 6.10 -27.56 -5.86
C CYS A 32 5.96 -27.46 -4.34
N ILE A 33 4.79 -27.79 -3.76
CA ILE A 33 4.59 -27.69 -2.32
C ILE A 33 5.46 -28.69 -1.55
N ASN A 34 5.80 -29.86 -2.14
CA ASN A 34 6.75 -30.81 -1.54
C ASN A 34 8.10 -30.15 -1.24
N GLN A 35 8.70 -29.46 -2.21
CA GLN A 35 10.01 -28.80 -2.05
C GLN A 35 9.96 -27.61 -1.07
N ILE A 36 8.81 -26.92 -1.02
CA ILE A 36 8.56 -25.87 -0.03
C ILE A 36 8.50 -26.48 1.37
N LEU A 37 7.75 -27.57 1.55
CA LEU A 37 7.63 -28.26 2.84
C LEU A 37 8.94 -28.93 3.28
N GLU A 38 9.73 -29.49 2.36
CA GLU A 38 11.08 -29.99 2.64
C GLU A 38 12.00 -28.87 3.15
N SER A 39 11.92 -27.68 2.53
CA SER A 39 12.65 -26.49 2.98
C SER A 39 12.18 -26.00 4.36
N VAL A 40 10.88 -26.00 4.61
CA VAL A 40 10.27 -25.56 5.88
C VAL A 40 10.54 -26.56 7.02
N SER A 41 10.43 -27.87 6.74
CA SER A 41 10.85 -28.95 7.64
C SER A 41 12.31 -28.80 8.05
N HIS A 42 13.21 -28.58 7.09
CA HIS A 42 14.63 -28.40 7.37
C HIS A 42 14.91 -27.23 8.32
N ILE A 43 14.29 -26.06 8.13
CA ILE A 43 14.50 -24.91 9.03
C ILE A 43 13.81 -25.12 10.39
N HIS A 44 12.66 -25.78 10.43
CA HIS A 44 11.95 -26.14 11.68
C HIS A 44 12.73 -27.17 12.52
N GLN A 45 13.52 -28.04 11.89
CA GLN A 45 14.46 -28.96 12.57
C GLN A 45 15.71 -28.25 13.12
N HIS A 46 16.03 -27.04 12.63
CA HIS A 46 17.09 -26.17 13.14
C HIS A 46 16.55 -25.04 14.03
N ASP A 47 15.32 -25.18 14.54
CA ASP A 47 14.61 -24.20 15.37
C ASP A 47 14.51 -22.78 14.76
N ILE A 48 14.49 -22.67 13.42
CA ILE A 48 14.27 -21.42 12.70
C ILE A 48 12.83 -21.36 12.19
N VAL A 49 12.16 -20.22 12.38
CA VAL A 49 10.81 -19.93 11.85
C VAL A 49 10.92 -18.75 10.87
N HIS A 50 10.37 -18.89 9.66
CA HIS A 50 10.56 -17.93 8.56
C HIS A 50 9.70 -16.67 8.70
N ARG A 51 8.44 -16.85 9.11
CA ARG A 51 7.41 -15.81 9.36
C ARG A 51 6.93 -14.99 8.16
N ASP A 52 7.59 -15.06 7.01
CA ASP A 52 7.20 -14.32 5.79
C ASP A 52 7.29 -15.18 4.52
N LEU A 53 6.75 -16.40 4.61
CA LEU A 53 6.54 -17.28 3.47
C LEU A 53 5.45 -16.71 2.54
N LYS A 54 5.84 -16.46 1.28
CA LYS A 54 5.01 -15.84 0.24
C LYS A 54 5.60 -16.11 -1.16
N PRO A 55 4.84 -15.93 -2.26
CA PRO A 55 5.29 -16.13 -3.64
C PRO A 55 6.60 -15.44 -4.02
N GLU A 56 6.85 -14.23 -3.50
CA GLU A 56 8.08 -13.46 -3.75
C GLU A 56 9.33 -14.18 -3.22
N ASN A 57 9.18 -14.97 -2.16
CA ASN A 57 10.26 -15.65 -1.43
C ASN A 57 10.47 -17.10 -1.91
N LEU A 58 9.84 -17.49 -3.01
CA LEU A 58 9.90 -18.83 -3.62
C LEU A 58 10.53 -18.74 -5.01
N LEU A 59 11.83 -19.01 -5.08
CA LEU A 59 12.63 -18.84 -6.29
C LEU A 59 12.96 -20.18 -6.95
N LEU A 60 13.28 -20.17 -8.23
CA LEU A 60 13.78 -21.33 -8.97
C LEU A 60 15.30 -21.24 -9.16
N ALA A 61 16.01 -22.34 -8.89
CA ALA A 61 17.47 -22.38 -8.96
C ALA A 61 18.02 -21.98 -10.34
N SER A 62 17.35 -22.39 -11.43
CA SER A 62 17.69 -22.03 -12.80
C SER A 62 16.45 -22.05 -13.71
N LYS A 63 16.62 -21.68 -14.98
CA LYS A 63 15.56 -21.77 -16.02
C LYS A 63 15.48 -23.15 -16.69
N MET A 64 16.16 -24.16 -16.17
CA MET A 64 16.07 -25.52 -16.72
C MET A 64 14.75 -26.18 -16.32
N LYS A 65 14.15 -26.98 -17.22
CA LYS A 65 12.93 -27.74 -16.92
C LYS A 65 13.19 -28.69 -15.74
N GLY A 66 12.40 -28.57 -14.68
CA GLY A 66 12.60 -29.33 -13.43
C GLY A 66 13.65 -28.73 -12.49
N ALA A 67 14.01 -27.45 -12.62
CA ALA A 67 14.83 -26.77 -11.63
C ALA A 67 14.16 -26.75 -10.25
N ALA A 68 14.96 -26.95 -9.20
CA ALA A 68 14.47 -27.00 -7.83
C ALA A 68 13.95 -25.63 -7.34
N VAL A 69 12.92 -25.68 -6.51
CA VAL A 69 12.44 -24.53 -5.72
C VAL A 69 13.41 -24.27 -4.58
N LYS A 70 13.75 -23.00 -4.34
CA LYS A 70 14.54 -22.53 -3.19
C LYS A 70 13.79 -21.45 -2.43
N LEU A 71 13.76 -21.60 -1.11
CA LEU A 71 13.29 -20.59 -0.17
C LEU A 71 14.32 -19.45 -0.05
N ALA A 72 13.84 -18.20 -0.01
CA ALA A 72 14.66 -16.99 0.07
C ALA A 72 14.13 -15.99 1.11
N ASP A 73 14.88 -14.91 1.32
CA ASP A 73 14.61 -13.79 2.25
C ASP A 73 14.22 -14.20 3.68
N PHE A 74 15.23 -14.56 4.47
CA PHE A 74 15.12 -14.79 5.91
C PHE A 74 15.13 -13.48 6.72
N GLY A 75 14.90 -12.31 6.12
CA GLY A 75 15.01 -11.00 6.78
C GLY A 75 14.03 -10.75 7.93
N LEU A 76 12.98 -11.58 8.06
CA LEU A 76 12.04 -11.59 9.19
C LEU A 76 12.11 -12.88 10.04
N ALA A 77 13.04 -13.80 9.75
CA ALA A 77 13.15 -15.06 10.46
C ALA A 77 13.55 -14.88 11.95
N ILE A 78 13.30 -15.91 12.75
CA ILE A 78 13.67 -15.99 14.17
C ILE A 78 14.19 -17.38 14.52
N GLU A 79 15.05 -17.43 15.54
CA GLU A 79 15.35 -18.65 16.30
C GLU A 79 14.29 -18.83 17.41
N VAL A 80 13.83 -20.06 17.60
CA VAL A 80 13.00 -20.48 18.75
C VAL A 80 13.78 -21.47 19.62
N GLN A 81 13.17 -22.00 20.68
CA GLN A 81 13.78 -23.06 21.50
C GLN A 81 12.91 -24.31 21.46
N ALA A 82 13.26 -25.26 20.58
CA ALA A 82 12.43 -26.42 20.23
C ALA A 82 10.97 -26.00 19.94
N GLU A 83 10.03 -26.48 20.75
CA GLU A 83 8.59 -26.22 20.61
C GLU A 83 8.08 -25.07 21.52
N GLN A 84 8.96 -24.28 22.11
CA GLN A 84 8.56 -23.09 22.89
C GLN A 84 7.92 -22.03 21.97
N GLN A 85 6.72 -21.59 22.36
CA GLN A 85 6.01 -20.49 21.70
C GLN A 85 6.14 -19.21 22.54
N ALA A 86 6.43 -18.08 21.89
CA ALA A 86 6.57 -16.78 22.54
C ALA A 86 6.00 -15.65 21.65
N TRP A 87 5.90 -14.44 22.20
CA TRP A 87 5.47 -13.28 21.42
C TRP A 87 6.68 -12.60 20.76
N PHE A 88 7.00 -13.01 19.53
CA PHE A 88 8.12 -12.46 18.75
C PHE A 88 7.76 -11.18 17.96
N GLY A 89 6.70 -10.47 18.38
CA GLY A 89 6.19 -9.27 17.70
C GLY A 89 5.29 -9.56 16.49
N PHE A 90 4.73 -8.50 15.92
CA PHE A 90 3.88 -8.54 14.73
C PHE A 90 4.74 -8.30 13.49
N ALA A 91 4.90 -9.32 12.65
CA ALA A 91 5.71 -9.29 11.43
C ALA A 91 5.17 -10.29 10.39
N GLY A 92 5.45 -10.06 9.10
CA GLY A 92 5.00 -10.88 7.98
C GLY A 92 3.98 -10.17 7.08
N THR A 93 3.78 -10.69 5.87
CA THR A 93 2.93 -10.08 4.82
C THR A 93 1.43 -10.34 5.08
N PRO A 94 0.54 -9.31 5.11
CA PRO A 94 -0.82 -9.40 5.64
C PRO A 94 -1.73 -10.58 5.21
N GLY A 95 -1.65 -11.03 3.95
CA GLY A 95 -2.46 -12.15 3.45
C GLY A 95 -1.96 -13.54 3.84
N TYR A 96 -0.76 -13.65 4.41
CA TYR A 96 -0.10 -14.89 4.83
C TYR A 96 0.06 -14.98 6.36
N LEU A 97 -0.29 -13.91 7.09
CA LEU A 97 -0.29 -13.90 8.56
C LEU A 97 -1.26 -14.96 9.10
N SER A 98 -0.86 -15.64 10.18
CA SER A 98 -1.67 -16.67 10.82
C SER A 98 -2.58 -16.11 11.92
N PRO A 99 -3.66 -16.83 12.32
CA PRO A 99 -4.65 -16.34 13.26
C PRO A 99 -4.06 -15.96 14.62
N GLU A 100 -3.13 -16.75 15.15
CA GLU A 100 -2.44 -16.50 16.41
C GLU A 100 -1.63 -15.18 16.40
N VAL A 101 -0.89 -14.87 15.32
CA VAL A 101 -0.16 -13.60 15.17
C VAL A 101 -1.13 -12.41 15.16
N LEU A 102 -2.29 -12.56 14.50
CA LEU A 102 -3.33 -11.52 14.45
C LEU A 102 -4.12 -11.34 15.76
N ARG A 103 -4.15 -12.34 16.64
CA ARG A 103 -4.69 -12.25 18.00
C ARG A 103 -3.69 -11.71 19.02
N LYS A 104 -2.40 -11.73 18.67
CA LYS A 104 -1.24 -11.49 19.57
C LYS A 104 -1.02 -12.61 20.59
N ASP A 105 -1.43 -13.83 20.23
CA ASP A 105 -1.11 -15.04 20.99
C ASP A 105 0.40 -15.36 20.83
N PRO A 106 1.04 -16.06 21.79
CA PRO A 106 2.35 -16.66 21.58
C PRO A 106 2.35 -17.60 20.36
N TYR A 107 3.43 -17.63 19.59
CA TYR A 107 3.53 -18.42 18.38
C TYR A 107 4.93 -19.01 18.16
N GLY A 108 5.08 -19.84 17.13
CA GLY A 108 6.32 -20.52 16.74
C GLY A 108 6.16 -21.18 15.36
N LYS A 109 6.84 -22.32 15.15
CA LYS A 109 6.87 -23.09 13.88
C LYS A 109 5.54 -23.20 13.10
N PRO A 110 4.35 -23.38 13.73
CA PRO A 110 3.08 -23.50 13.00
C PRO A 110 2.68 -22.29 12.13
N VAL A 111 3.23 -21.08 12.35
CA VAL A 111 2.88 -19.90 11.51
C VAL A 111 3.27 -20.09 10.04
N ASP A 112 4.40 -20.77 9.81
CA ASP A 112 4.91 -21.05 8.47
C ASP A 112 4.00 -22.03 7.72
N ILE A 113 3.41 -23.01 8.43
CA ILE A 113 2.51 -23.99 7.81
C ILE A 113 1.18 -23.34 7.40
N TRP A 114 0.70 -22.34 8.14
CA TRP A 114 -0.45 -21.54 7.71
C TRP A 114 -0.17 -20.83 6.37
N ALA A 115 1.00 -20.20 6.26
CA ALA A 115 1.43 -19.57 5.01
C ALA A 115 1.60 -20.60 3.87
N CYS A 116 2.12 -21.81 4.14
CA CYS A 116 2.12 -22.91 3.18
C CYS A 116 0.69 -23.29 2.70
N GLY A 117 -0.31 -23.27 3.60
CA GLY A 117 -1.72 -23.48 3.23
C GLY A 117 -2.27 -22.40 2.31
N VAL A 118 -1.96 -21.14 2.59
CA VAL A 118 -2.32 -20.00 1.71
C VAL A 118 -1.63 -20.13 0.34
N ILE A 119 -0.35 -20.47 0.31
CA ILE A 119 0.43 -20.69 -0.92
C ILE A 119 -0.14 -21.87 -1.73
N LEU A 120 -0.45 -22.99 -1.08
CA LEU A 120 -1.03 -24.17 -1.74
C LEU A 120 -2.40 -23.86 -2.35
N TYR A 121 -3.25 -23.10 -1.66
CA TYR A 121 -4.54 -22.66 -2.20
C TYR A 121 -4.33 -21.84 -3.49
N ILE A 122 -3.42 -20.85 -3.49
CA ILE A 122 -3.13 -20.04 -4.69
C ILE A 122 -2.52 -20.91 -5.80
N LEU A 123 -1.68 -21.91 -5.49
CA LEU A 123 -1.12 -22.84 -6.48
C LEU A 123 -2.20 -23.68 -7.20
N LEU A 124 -3.40 -23.87 -6.64
CA LEU A 124 -4.46 -24.70 -7.22
C LEU A 124 -5.52 -23.94 -8.03
N VAL A 125 -5.79 -22.66 -7.69
CA VAL A 125 -6.83 -21.85 -8.37
C VAL A 125 -6.39 -20.43 -8.76
N GLY A 126 -5.20 -19.97 -8.35
CA GLY A 126 -4.62 -18.70 -8.78
C GLY A 126 -5.15 -17.45 -8.08
N TYR A 127 -5.94 -17.61 -7.02
CA TYR A 127 -6.40 -16.54 -6.13
C TYR A 127 -6.21 -16.94 -4.66
N PRO A 128 -6.07 -15.97 -3.71
CA PRO A 128 -5.85 -16.28 -2.30
C PRO A 128 -7.16 -16.68 -1.57
N PRO A 129 -7.08 -17.50 -0.51
CA PRO A 129 -8.23 -17.92 0.32
C PRO A 129 -8.79 -16.80 1.20
N PHE A 130 -7.99 -15.76 1.48
CA PHE A 130 -8.40 -14.60 2.27
C PHE A 130 -8.10 -13.33 1.48
N TRP A 131 -9.11 -12.49 1.26
CA TRP A 131 -8.93 -11.21 0.60
C TRP A 131 -10.02 -10.18 0.95
N ASP A 132 -9.60 -8.95 1.19
CA ASP A 132 -10.44 -7.75 1.22
C ASP A 132 -9.59 -6.54 0.78
N GLU A 133 -10.22 -5.40 0.54
CA GLU A 133 -9.55 -4.09 0.38
C GLU A 133 -9.30 -3.44 1.75
N ASP A 134 -10.18 -3.71 2.72
CA ASP A 134 -10.04 -3.30 4.11
C ASP A 134 -9.19 -4.34 4.88
N GLN A 135 -7.98 -3.93 5.29
CA GLN A 135 -7.09 -4.78 6.08
C GLN A 135 -7.72 -5.29 7.38
N HIS A 136 -8.64 -4.54 8.00
CA HIS A 136 -9.31 -4.98 9.22
C HIS A 136 -10.24 -6.17 8.94
N LYS A 137 -10.98 -6.15 7.82
CA LYS A 137 -11.83 -7.27 7.40
C LYS A 137 -11.01 -8.47 6.96
N LEU A 138 -9.91 -8.28 6.23
CA LEU A 138 -8.95 -9.34 5.92
C LEU A 138 -8.46 -10.03 7.21
N TYR A 139 -8.09 -9.26 8.23
CA TYR A 139 -7.70 -9.82 9.53
C TYR A 139 -8.86 -10.49 10.29
N GLN A 140 -10.13 -10.09 10.06
CA GLN A 140 -11.29 -10.82 10.59
C GLN A 140 -11.47 -12.17 9.86
N GLN A 141 -11.40 -12.21 8.53
CA GLN A 141 -11.48 -13.44 7.73
C GLN A 141 -10.44 -14.47 8.19
N ILE A 142 -9.16 -14.06 8.27
CA ILE A 142 -8.05 -14.90 8.72
C ILE A 142 -8.29 -15.41 10.15
N LYS A 143 -8.64 -14.52 11.10
CA LYS A 143 -8.88 -14.92 12.51
C LYS A 143 -10.06 -15.88 12.69
N ALA A 144 -11.04 -15.83 11.79
CA ALA A 144 -12.18 -16.73 11.74
C ALA A 144 -11.91 -18.03 10.95
N GLY A 145 -10.80 -18.12 10.20
CA GLY A 145 -10.57 -19.18 9.23
C GLY A 145 -11.61 -19.21 8.11
N ALA A 146 -12.16 -18.04 7.75
CA ALA A 146 -13.23 -17.92 6.78
C ALA A 146 -12.67 -17.94 5.34
N TYR A 147 -12.52 -19.14 4.80
CA TYR A 147 -12.27 -19.45 3.39
C TYR A 147 -13.18 -20.60 2.96
N ASP A 148 -13.37 -20.76 1.66
CA ASP A 148 -14.17 -21.82 1.06
C ASP A 148 -13.51 -22.37 -0.22
N PHE A 149 -14.19 -23.32 -0.86
CA PHE A 149 -13.76 -23.96 -2.11
C PHE A 149 -14.86 -23.78 -3.18
N PRO A 150 -15.03 -22.56 -3.74
CA PRO A 150 -16.17 -22.24 -4.58
C PRO A 150 -16.15 -22.95 -5.94
N SER A 151 -17.34 -23.28 -6.43
CA SER A 151 -17.58 -23.76 -7.79
C SER A 151 -17.51 -22.60 -8.80
N PRO A 152 -16.99 -22.81 -10.02
CA PRO A 152 -16.63 -24.11 -10.61
C PRO A 152 -15.17 -24.53 -10.39
N GLU A 153 -14.24 -23.62 -10.05
CA GLU A 153 -12.80 -23.93 -10.18
C GLU A 153 -12.36 -25.05 -9.24
N TRP A 154 -12.98 -25.14 -8.05
CA TRP A 154 -12.71 -26.19 -7.07
C TRP A 154 -13.46 -27.50 -7.34
N ASP A 155 -14.47 -27.56 -8.19
CA ASP A 155 -15.25 -28.80 -8.42
C ASP A 155 -14.36 -29.93 -8.98
N THR A 156 -13.37 -29.54 -9.79
CA THR A 156 -12.38 -30.43 -10.41
C THR A 156 -11.15 -30.70 -9.53
N VAL A 157 -11.05 -30.09 -8.34
CA VAL A 157 -9.91 -30.26 -7.43
C VAL A 157 -10.15 -31.43 -6.47
N THR A 158 -9.15 -32.30 -6.32
CA THR A 158 -9.24 -33.54 -5.52
C THR A 158 -9.63 -33.28 -4.05
N PRO A 159 -10.40 -34.21 -3.43
CA PRO A 159 -10.69 -34.17 -2.00
C PRO A 159 -9.43 -34.10 -1.13
N GLU A 160 -8.35 -34.76 -1.56
CA GLU A 160 -7.09 -34.87 -0.82
C GLU A 160 -6.30 -33.55 -0.86
N ALA A 161 -6.34 -32.79 -1.97
CA ALA A 161 -5.80 -31.43 -2.02
C ALA A 161 -6.51 -30.49 -1.04
N LYS A 162 -7.85 -30.51 -1.07
CA LYS A 162 -8.72 -29.75 -0.15
C LYS A 162 -8.47 -30.16 1.31
N ASN A 163 -8.29 -31.46 1.56
CA ASN A 163 -7.99 -31.98 2.90
C ASN A 163 -6.65 -31.46 3.44
N LEU A 164 -5.59 -31.45 2.61
CA LEU A 164 -4.29 -30.92 3.01
C LEU A 164 -4.37 -29.41 3.32
N ILE A 165 -5.08 -28.64 2.49
CA ILE A 165 -5.35 -27.22 2.76
C ILE A 165 -6.09 -27.05 4.10
N ASN A 166 -7.13 -27.84 4.38
CA ASN A 166 -7.85 -27.77 5.66
C ASN A 166 -6.94 -28.04 6.87
N GLN A 167 -6.01 -29.00 6.73
CA GLN A 167 -5.05 -29.33 7.78
C GLN A 167 -3.97 -28.23 7.98
N MET A 168 -3.58 -27.51 6.93
CA MET A 168 -2.67 -26.35 7.00
C MET A 168 -3.37 -25.07 7.50
N LEU A 169 -4.57 -24.77 7.00
CA LEU A 169 -5.40 -23.63 7.40
C LEU A 169 -6.25 -23.93 8.65
N THR A 170 -5.77 -24.82 9.51
CA THR A 170 -6.38 -25.08 10.82
C THR A 170 -6.07 -23.94 11.79
N ILE A 171 -7.13 -23.34 12.35
CA ILE A 171 -7.08 -22.10 13.14
C ILE A 171 -6.28 -22.25 14.45
N ASN A 172 -6.32 -23.41 15.08
CA ASN A 172 -5.58 -23.70 16.30
C ASN A 172 -4.18 -24.24 15.94
N PRO A 173 -3.07 -23.53 16.23
CA PRO A 173 -1.74 -23.96 15.83
C PRO A 173 -1.31 -25.30 16.44
N ALA A 174 -1.83 -25.69 17.61
CA ALA A 174 -1.57 -26.99 18.23
C ALA A 174 -2.40 -28.15 17.64
N LYS A 175 -3.27 -27.88 16.66
CA LYS A 175 -3.98 -28.88 15.84
C LYS A 175 -3.63 -28.78 14.35
N ARG A 176 -2.80 -27.82 13.96
CA ARG A 176 -2.33 -27.63 12.59
C ARG A 176 -1.30 -28.71 12.27
N ILE A 177 -1.31 -29.20 11.03
CA ILE A 177 -0.34 -30.18 10.54
C ILE A 177 1.09 -29.61 10.65
N THR A 178 2.10 -30.46 10.90
CA THR A 178 3.52 -30.06 10.82
C THR A 178 4.07 -30.22 9.40
N ALA A 179 5.24 -29.65 9.10
CA ALA A 179 5.89 -29.84 7.80
C ALA A 179 6.13 -31.33 7.49
N ASP A 180 6.67 -32.08 8.45
CA ASP A 180 6.97 -33.51 8.28
C ASP A 180 5.70 -34.35 8.04
N GLN A 181 4.60 -34.02 8.73
CA GLN A 181 3.29 -34.65 8.50
C GLN A 181 2.73 -34.29 7.11
N ALA A 182 2.89 -33.05 6.66
CA ALA A 182 2.41 -32.58 5.36
C ALA A 182 3.17 -33.18 4.18
N ILE A 183 4.50 -33.39 4.30
CA ILE A 183 5.30 -34.13 3.30
C ILE A 183 4.77 -35.56 3.13
N ASN A 184 4.38 -36.19 4.24
CA ASN A 184 3.84 -37.56 4.27
C ASN A 184 2.34 -37.65 3.90
N HIS A 185 1.66 -36.54 3.61
CA HIS A 185 0.26 -36.55 3.22
C HIS A 185 0.06 -37.24 1.84
N PRO A 186 -0.97 -38.08 1.62
CA PRO A 186 -1.14 -38.84 0.38
C PRO A 186 -1.08 -38.02 -0.91
N TRP A 187 -1.67 -36.81 -0.93
CA TRP A 187 -1.61 -35.91 -2.10
C TRP A 187 -0.19 -35.43 -2.45
N VAL A 188 0.74 -35.47 -1.49
CA VAL A 188 2.16 -35.08 -1.64
C VAL A 188 3.04 -36.31 -1.90
N CYS A 189 2.96 -37.34 -1.05
CA CYS A 189 3.82 -38.52 -1.12
C CYS A 189 3.37 -39.56 -2.18
N GLN A 190 2.08 -39.63 -2.49
CA GLN A 190 1.47 -40.52 -3.50
C GLN A 190 0.96 -39.72 -4.72
N ARG A 191 1.62 -38.59 -5.02
CA ARG A 191 1.31 -37.66 -6.12
C ARG A 191 0.97 -38.32 -7.46
N SER A 192 1.64 -39.41 -7.83
CA SER A 192 1.42 -40.12 -9.10
C SER A 192 0.08 -40.87 -9.20
N THR A 193 -0.60 -41.10 -8.08
CA THR A 193 -1.90 -41.79 -8.01
C THR A 193 -3.01 -40.97 -7.36
N VAL A 194 -2.67 -39.93 -6.59
CA VAL A 194 -3.63 -39.11 -5.82
C VAL A 194 -3.82 -37.71 -6.40
N ALA A 195 -2.80 -37.08 -6.99
CA ALA A 195 -2.92 -35.72 -7.52
C ALA A 195 -3.41 -35.74 -8.98
N SER A 196 -4.36 -34.85 -9.32
CA SER A 196 -4.94 -34.79 -10.66
C SER A 196 -3.92 -34.42 -11.76
N MET A 197 -3.89 -35.23 -12.82
CA MET A 197 -3.12 -35.01 -14.06
C MET A 197 -3.94 -34.27 -15.14
N ILE A 198 -4.98 -33.54 -14.75
CA ILE A 198 -5.76 -32.69 -15.66
C ILE A 198 -5.10 -31.31 -15.75
N HIS A 199 -5.01 -30.76 -16.96
CA HIS A 199 -4.49 -29.41 -17.16
C HIS A 199 -5.48 -28.34 -16.66
N ARG A 200 -4.99 -27.42 -15.82
CA ARG A 200 -5.79 -26.34 -15.21
C ARG A 200 -5.51 -24.98 -15.85
N GLN A 201 -5.94 -24.78 -17.10
CA GLN A 201 -5.73 -23.50 -17.83
C GLN A 201 -6.28 -22.28 -17.09
N GLU A 202 -7.48 -22.38 -16.50
CA GLU A 202 -8.11 -21.28 -15.74
C GLU A 202 -7.24 -20.84 -14.55
N THR A 203 -6.62 -21.80 -13.85
CA THR A 203 -5.65 -21.53 -12.77
C THR A 203 -4.44 -20.74 -13.27
N VAL A 204 -3.91 -21.07 -14.46
CA VAL A 204 -2.78 -20.35 -15.08
C VAL A 204 -3.17 -18.89 -15.40
N GLU A 205 -4.40 -18.66 -15.86
CA GLU A 205 -4.90 -17.30 -16.13
C GLU A 205 -5.20 -16.48 -14.88
N CYS A 206 -5.72 -17.12 -13.83
CA CYS A 206 -5.88 -16.49 -12.51
C CYS A 206 -4.52 -16.15 -11.88
N LEU A 207 -3.55 -17.07 -11.93
CA LEU A 207 -2.16 -16.82 -11.50
C LEU A 207 -1.54 -15.63 -12.26
N ARG A 208 -1.78 -15.51 -13.58
CA ARG A 208 -1.30 -14.37 -14.38
C ARG A 208 -1.86 -13.04 -13.89
N LYS A 209 -3.16 -12.98 -13.57
CA LYS A 209 -3.82 -11.80 -12.99
C LYS A 209 -3.31 -11.48 -11.58
N PHE A 210 -3.13 -12.51 -10.75
CA PHE A 210 -2.58 -12.42 -9.39
C PHE A 210 -1.15 -11.88 -9.38
N ASN A 211 -0.28 -12.41 -10.24
CA ASN A 211 1.12 -11.96 -10.40
C ASN A 211 1.19 -10.49 -10.85
N ALA A 212 0.41 -10.09 -11.84
CA ALA A 212 0.34 -8.69 -12.25
C ALA A 212 -0.12 -7.78 -11.08
N ARG A 213 -1.13 -8.19 -10.32
CA ARG A 213 -1.65 -7.45 -9.16
C ARG A 213 -0.64 -7.36 -8.02
N ARG A 214 0.06 -8.45 -7.68
CA ARG A 214 1.06 -8.49 -6.59
C ARG A 214 2.31 -7.69 -6.98
N LYS A 215 2.81 -7.82 -8.22
CA LYS A 215 3.96 -7.04 -8.71
C LYS A 215 3.66 -5.55 -8.80
N LEU A 216 2.46 -5.16 -9.21
CA LEU A 216 2.05 -3.75 -9.17
C LEU A 216 2.02 -3.21 -7.73
N LYS A 217 1.39 -3.93 -6.78
CA LYS A 217 1.37 -3.54 -5.36
C LYS A 217 2.78 -3.51 -4.75
N GLY A 218 3.61 -4.50 -5.03
CA GLY A 218 4.99 -4.61 -4.56
C GLY A 218 5.91 -3.54 -5.15
N ALA A 219 5.75 -3.17 -6.42
CA ALA A 219 6.48 -2.07 -7.04
C ALA A 219 6.09 -0.70 -6.43
N ILE A 220 4.80 -0.51 -6.12
CA ILE A 220 4.32 0.68 -5.41
C ILE A 220 4.94 0.76 -4.01
N LEU A 221 4.84 -0.31 -3.21
CA LEU A 221 5.43 -0.36 -1.87
C LEU A 221 6.97 -0.22 -1.91
N THR A 222 7.62 -0.80 -2.92
CA THR A 222 9.06 -0.67 -3.15
C THR A 222 9.44 0.75 -3.55
N THR A 223 8.61 1.48 -4.28
CA THR A 223 8.81 2.93 -4.48
C THR A 223 8.79 3.63 -3.12
N MET A 224 7.72 3.41 -2.33
CA MET A 224 7.51 3.94 -0.96
C MET A 224 8.55 3.50 0.11
N LEU A 225 9.56 2.72 -0.28
CA LEU A 225 10.61 2.18 0.60
C LEU A 225 12.02 2.39 0.04
N VAL A 226 12.22 2.36 -1.28
CA VAL A 226 13.52 2.63 -1.91
C VAL A 226 13.83 4.11 -1.84
N SER A 227 12.87 4.98 -2.13
CA SER A 227 13.09 6.42 -1.99
C SER A 227 13.35 6.74 -0.51
N ARG A 228 12.54 6.21 0.41
CA ARG A 228 12.77 6.23 1.88
C ARG A 228 14.17 5.76 2.34
N ASN A 229 14.87 4.93 1.56
CA ASN A 229 16.21 4.42 1.90
C ASN A 229 17.36 5.18 1.19
N PHE A 230 17.12 5.84 0.06
CA PHE A 230 18.19 6.55 -0.69
C PHE A 230 18.74 7.76 0.09
N SER A 231 17.91 8.33 0.96
CA SER A 231 18.19 9.43 1.90
C SER A 231 19.28 9.13 2.95
N VAL A 232 19.78 7.90 3.00
CA VAL A 232 20.72 7.43 4.03
C VAL A 232 22.14 7.19 3.49
N GLY A 233 22.39 7.29 2.17
CA GLY A 233 23.71 6.90 1.64
C GLY A 233 24.12 7.40 0.26
N ARG A 234 24.84 8.54 0.22
CA ARG A 234 25.95 8.75 -0.72
C ARG A 234 27.04 9.65 -0.12
N GLN A 235 28.21 9.08 0.14
CA GLN A 235 29.42 9.83 0.45
C GLN A 235 30.18 10.23 -0.84
N HIS A 236 30.86 11.37 -0.74
CA HIS A 236 31.69 12.03 -1.75
C HIS A 236 32.40 11.17 -2.81
N THR A 237 32.19 11.54 -4.07
CA THR A 237 33.30 11.86 -5.01
C THR A 237 33.00 13.20 -5.66
N SER A 238 33.85 14.21 -5.45
CA SER A 238 33.61 15.58 -5.93
C SER A 238 34.13 15.84 -7.37
N PRO A 239 33.57 16.82 -8.11
CA PRO A 239 33.70 16.88 -9.57
C PRO A 239 34.80 17.81 -10.11
N ALA A 240 35.08 17.70 -11.40
CA ALA A 240 35.73 18.74 -12.20
C ALA A 240 34.68 19.59 -12.96
N ALA A 241 34.99 20.84 -13.28
CA ALA A 241 33.98 21.85 -13.66
C ALA A 241 34.18 22.51 -15.04
N THR A 242 33.05 22.80 -15.69
CA THR A 242 32.82 23.86 -16.71
C THR A 242 31.30 24.13 -16.69
N THR A 243 30.74 25.31 -16.42
CA THR A 243 30.97 26.70 -16.87
C THR A 243 30.23 27.05 -18.17
N SER A 244 29.41 28.12 -18.14
CA SER A 244 28.61 28.71 -19.25
C SER A 244 27.44 27.83 -19.76
N THR A 245 26.35 28.37 -20.35
CA THR A 245 26.11 29.71 -20.93
C THR A 245 24.62 30.12 -20.81
N ALA A 246 24.24 31.26 -21.44
CA ALA A 246 22.88 31.67 -21.83
C ALA A 246 21.98 32.37 -20.78
N ALA A 247 22.25 33.65 -20.55
CA ALA A 247 21.19 34.62 -20.28
C ALA A 247 20.73 35.26 -21.59
N MET A 248 19.46 35.09 -22.00
CA MET A 248 18.74 35.93 -22.99
C MET A 248 17.24 35.59 -23.01
N ALA A 249 16.40 36.34 -22.28
CA ALA A 249 14.96 36.54 -22.52
C ALA A 249 14.33 37.40 -21.39
N GLN A 250 14.39 38.74 -21.48
CA GLN A 250 13.82 39.61 -20.44
C GLN A 250 13.28 40.96 -20.95
N GLU A 251 12.43 40.94 -21.99
CA GLU A 251 11.74 42.17 -22.43
C GLU A 251 10.33 41.91 -22.99
N ALA A 252 9.33 41.91 -22.10
CA ALA A 252 7.90 41.99 -22.46
C ALA A 252 7.09 42.62 -21.31
N CYS A 253 5.93 43.21 -21.65
CA CYS A 253 4.85 43.56 -20.72
C CYS A 253 5.15 44.54 -19.56
N LYS A 254 6.05 45.52 -19.75
CA LYS A 254 6.17 46.69 -18.84
C LYS A 254 5.28 47.87 -19.26
N SER A 255 3.99 47.63 -19.46
CA SER A 255 2.98 48.69 -19.59
C SER A 255 1.55 48.18 -19.41
N LEU A 256 0.90 48.58 -18.31
CA LEU A 256 -0.47 49.14 -18.32
C LEU A 256 -0.85 49.67 -16.93
N LEU A 257 -1.63 50.74 -16.91
CA LEU A 257 -2.42 51.23 -15.76
C LEU A 257 -1.67 51.57 -14.45
N ASN A 258 -0.80 52.58 -14.52
CA ASN A 258 -0.63 53.49 -13.40
C ASN A 258 -1.76 54.54 -13.42
N LYS A 259 -2.72 54.50 -12.49
CA LYS A 259 -3.60 55.65 -12.20
C LYS A 259 -4.01 55.69 -10.73
N LYS A 260 -4.17 56.91 -10.20
CA LYS A 260 -3.99 57.26 -8.79
C LYS A 260 -5.11 58.18 -8.30
N THR A 261 -5.52 58.02 -7.05
CA THR A 261 -6.23 59.03 -6.25
C THR A 261 -5.73 59.02 -4.80
N ASP A 262 -5.28 60.17 -4.32
CA ASP A 262 -4.91 60.50 -2.92
C ASP A 262 -6.20 60.61 -2.04
N GLY A 263 -6.22 60.57 -0.69
CA GLY A 263 -5.24 60.45 0.41
C GLY A 263 -6.02 60.28 1.75
N VAL A 264 -5.73 60.80 2.96
CA VAL A 264 -4.66 61.67 3.56
C VAL A 264 -4.59 61.40 5.11
N LYS A 265 -3.51 61.87 5.77
CA LYS A 265 -3.16 62.04 7.22
C LYS A 265 -4.30 62.47 8.21
N SER A 266 -4.15 62.47 9.57
CA SER A 266 -3.27 61.81 10.59
C SER A 266 -3.50 62.43 11.99
N GLN A 267 -3.65 61.63 13.07
CA GLN A 267 -3.50 61.95 14.53
C GLN A 267 -3.89 60.69 15.36
N GLY A 268 -3.53 60.47 16.64
CA GLY A 268 -2.58 61.16 17.52
C GLY A 268 -2.83 60.93 19.04
N THR A 269 -1.76 60.58 19.80
CA THR A 269 -1.60 60.66 21.29
C THR A 269 -2.07 59.53 22.24
N ASN A 270 -1.15 59.17 23.17
CA ASN A 270 -1.30 58.89 24.63
C ASN A 270 -2.15 57.72 25.19
N SER A 271 -1.88 57.14 26.39
CA SER A 271 -0.68 56.97 27.26
C SER A 271 -1.03 56.20 28.56
N LYS A 272 -0.02 55.82 29.40
CA LYS A 272 -0.08 55.21 30.78
C LYS A 272 -0.30 53.68 30.80
N ASN A 273 0.58 52.87 31.43
CA ASN A 273 0.83 52.57 32.88
C ASN A 273 -0.28 51.70 33.53
N SER A 274 -0.01 50.77 34.46
CA SER A 274 1.19 50.52 35.28
C SER A 274 1.43 49.04 35.62
N VAL A 275 2.67 48.72 36.01
CA VAL A 275 3.06 47.50 36.75
C VAL A 275 2.57 47.57 38.21
N VAL A 276 2.21 46.43 38.82
CA VAL A 276 2.57 46.06 40.22
C VAL A 276 2.66 44.51 40.31
N SER A 277 3.49 43.99 41.22
CA SER A 277 3.55 42.56 41.60
C SER A 277 3.40 42.41 43.13
N SER A 278 2.86 41.29 43.60
CA SER A 278 2.91 40.88 45.02
C SER A 278 2.89 39.35 45.14
N SER A 279 3.17 38.82 46.34
CA SER A 279 3.74 37.48 46.52
C SER A 279 3.37 36.79 47.85
N SER A 280 3.66 35.48 47.96
CA SER A 280 3.57 34.62 49.16
C SER A 280 2.13 34.24 49.59
N THR A 281 1.86 33.14 50.34
CA THR A 281 2.70 32.24 51.17
C THR A 281 2.38 30.74 51.00
N LYS A 282 3.32 29.89 51.46
CA LYS A 282 3.26 28.57 52.18
C LYS A 282 1.87 27.92 52.48
N ASP A 283 1.73 26.59 52.71
CA ASP A 283 2.60 25.66 53.48
C ASP A 283 2.48 24.14 53.11
N SER A 284 3.08 23.25 53.91
CA SER A 284 3.19 21.75 53.77
C SER A 284 1.89 20.94 54.14
N SER A 285 1.74 19.59 54.07
CA SER A 285 2.67 18.42 54.09
C SER A 285 2.04 17.05 53.63
N MET A 286 2.92 16.06 53.35
CA MET A 286 2.84 14.57 53.22
C MET A 286 1.51 13.74 53.26
N SER A 287 1.40 12.73 52.36
CA SER A 287 1.32 11.26 52.63
C SER A 287 0.25 10.42 51.88
N SER A 288 0.67 9.31 51.21
CA SER A 288 -0.06 8.02 50.96
C SER A 288 -1.42 8.03 50.20
N THR A 289 -1.88 7.02 49.41
CA THR A 289 -1.41 5.64 49.10
C THR A 289 -2.06 5.14 47.78
N ALA A 290 -1.43 4.13 47.14
CA ALA A 290 -2.00 3.13 46.20
C ALA A 290 -2.65 3.59 44.85
N PRO A 291 -2.44 2.85 43.74
CA PRO A 291 -3.13 3.05 42.46
C PRO A 291 -4.36 2.13 42.29
N MET A 292 -5.33 2.55 41.48
CA MET A 292 -6.35 1.68 40.87
C MET A 292 -6.63 2.06 39.41
N GLU A 293 -7.30 1.14 38.71
CA GLU A 293 -7.50 1.12 37.26
C GLU A 293 -8.54 2.13 36.77
N ALA A 294 -8.51 2.44 35.47
CA ALA A 294 -9.59 3.12 34.76
C ALA A 294 -10.04 2.26 33.57
N GLN A 295 -11.27 1.73 33.64
CA GLN A 295 -11.88 0.95 32.56
C GLN A 295 -12.50 1.84 31.47
N THR A 296 -12.82 1.21 30.35
CA THR A 296 -13.50 1.80 29.19
C THR A 296 -14.85 2.44 29.51
N THR A 297 -15.16 3.57 28.87
CA THR A 297 -16.54 4.07 28.73
C THR A 297 -16.91 4.26 27.26
N VAL A 298 -18.02 3.63 26.86
CA VAL A 298 -18.66 3.82 25.55
C VAL A 298 -19.74 4.89 25.70
N VAL A 299 -19.86 5.79 24.73
CA VAL A 299 -20.93 6.80 24.69
C VAL A 299 -21.86 6.49 23.51
N HIS A 300 -23.12 6.15 23.83
CA HIS A 300 -24.20 6.09 22.85
C HIS A 300 -24.74 7.50 22.56
N ASN A 301 -25.15 7.74 21.31
CA ASN A 301 -25.80 8.98 20.91
C ASN A 301 -27.31 8.73 20.69
N PRO A 302 -28.22 9.49 21.35
CA PRO A 302 -29.67 9.41 21.12
C PRO A 302 -30.10 10.26 19.91
N ALA A 303 -31.40 10.29 19.60
CA ALA A 303 -31.94 10.89 18.37
C ALA A 303 -33.17 11.81 18.58
N ASP A 304 -33.41 12.62 17.54
CA ASP A 304 -34.69 13.24 17.11
C ASP A 304 -35.13 14.61 17.69
N GLY A 305 -35.79 15.42 16.82
CA GLY A 305 -36.49 16.70 17.08
C GLY A 305 -35.62 17.95 17.31
N THR A 306 -35.93 19.18 16.81
CA THR A 306 -37.11 19.66 16.07
C THR A 306 -36.81 20.91 15.20
N LYS A 307 -37.49 20.98 14.04
CA LYS A 307 -37.68 22.04 13.01
C LYS A 307 -37.36 23.53 13.30
N GLY A 308 -36.87 24.21 12.25
CA GLY A 308 -37.05 25.65 11.94
C GLY A 308 -36.81 25.88 10.42
N SER A 309 -37.54 26.76 9.74
CA SER A 309 -37.53 26.80 8.25
C SER A 309 -37.83 28.16 7.60
N THR A 310 -37.03 28.51 6.58
CA THR A 310 -37.28 29.32 5.36
C THR A 310 -36.06 29.07 4.42
N GLU A 311 -36.03 29.27 3.09
CA GLU A 311 -37.01 29.33 1.98
C GLU A 311 -36.22 28.98 0.68
N SER A 312 -36.75 28.20 -0.27
CA SER A 312 -37.53 28.59 -1.50
C SER A 312 -36.69 29.37 -2.56
N CYS A 313 -36.76 29.09 -3.87
CA CYS A 313 -37.73 28.33 -4.69
C CYS A 313 -37.08 27.34 -5.70
N ASN A 314 -37.89 26.41 -6.22
CA ASN A 314 -37.61 25.54 -7.38
C ASN A 314 -38.35 26.03 -8.65
N ASN A 315 -38.14 25.34 -9.78
CA ASN A 315 -39.17 24.96 -10.76
C ASN A 315 -38.69 23.67 -11.48
N THR A 316 -39.39 22.52 -11.34
CA THR A 316 -40.37 21.89 -12.28
C THR A 316 -39.72 21.35 -13.59
N GLU A 317 -40.13 20.20 -14.19
CA GLU A 317 -41.40 19.43 -14.11
C GLU A 317 -41.20 17.90 -13.90
N GLU A 318 -42.29 17.18 -13.58
CA GLU A 318 -42.34 15.70 -13.43
C GLU A 318 -42.84 15.01 -14.74
N GLU A 319 -42.95 13.68 -14.83
CA GLU A 319 -44.23 12.97 -14.59
C GLU A 319 -44.08 11.42 -14.58
N GLU A 320 -45.13 10.77 -14.04
CA GLU A 320 -45.56 9.35 -13.91
C GLU A 320 -44.99 8.18 -14.78
N MET A 321 -45.22 6.86 -14.49
CA MET A 321 -46.10 6.15 -13.53
C MET A 321 -45.50 4.79 -13.06
N LYS A 322 -46.06 4.23 -11.96
CA LYS A 322 -45.83 2.91 -11.35
C LYS A 322 -46.17 1.70 -12.25
N GLY A 323 -45.44 0.60 -12.05
CA GLY A 323 -45.88 -0.77 -12.30
C GLY A 323 -45.26 -1.76 -11.30
N ARG A 324 -46.05 -2.62 -10.63
CA ARG A 324 -45.56 -3.48 -9.52
C ARG A 324 -46.31 -4.82 -9.43
N LYS A 325 -45.66 -5.94 -9.77
CA LYS A 325 -45.83 -7.23 -9.06
C LYS A 325 -44.74 -8.26 -9.39
N VAL A 326 -44.68 -9.28 -8.54
CA VAL A 326 -43.74 -10.42 -8.59
C VAL A 326 -44.55 -11.72 -8.70
N SER A 327 -44.03 -12.71 -9.44
CA SER A 327 -44.28 -14.15 -9.23
C SER A 327 -43.10 -14.94 -9.79
N ALA A 328 -42.90 -16.18 -9.32
CA ALA A 328 -41.77 -17.05 -9.66
C ALA A 328 -42.20 -18.35 -10.36
N CYS A 329 -41.20 -19.08 -10.89
CA CYS A 329 -41.15 -20.54 -11.19
C CYS A 329 -42.22 -21.14 -12.16
N GLU A 330 -42.01 -22.24 -12.89
CA GLU A 330 -40.87 -23.19 -12.99
C GLU A 330 -40.97 -24.06 -14.29
N SER A 331 -39.83 -24.40 -14.93
CA SER A 331 -39.69 -25.55 -15.89
C SER A 331 -40.49 -25.45 -17.22
N SER A 332 -40.31 -26.26 -18.29
CA SER A 332 -39.23 -27.14 -18.79
C SER A 332 -39.47 -27.51 -20.28
N THR A 333 -38.49 -28.17 -20.95
CA THR A 333 -38.56 -28.81 -22.30
C THR A 333 -38.64 -27.87 -23.54
N SER A 334 -38.14 -28.20 -24.74
CA SER A 334 -37.05 -29.11 -25.17
C SER A 334 -36.63 -28.81 -26.63
N SER A 335 -35.46 -29.33 -27.10
CA SER A 335 -35.15 -29.62 -28.52
C SER A 335 -34.93 -28.38 -29.46
N SER A 336 -34.21 -28.42 -30.59
CA SER A 336 -33.30 -29.40 -31.22
C SER A 336 -32.33 -28.67 -32.20
N VAL A 337 -31.21 -29.33 -32.54
CA VAL A 337 -30.08 -28.92 -33.40
C VAL A 337 -30.38 -28.25 -34.76
N THR A 338 -29.45 -27.38 -35.19
CA THR A 338 -28.90 -27.34 -36.58
C THR A 338 -27.43 -26.88 -36.56
N LEU A 339 -26.64 -27.28 -37.56
CA LEU A 339 -25.25 -26.80 -37.78
C LEU A 339 -25.19 -25.83 -38.97
N SER A 340 -24.27 -24.88 -38.93
CA SER A 340 -23.61 -24.33 -40.13
C SER A 340 -22.19 -23.84 -39.77
N GLN A 341 -21.33 -23.64 -40.77
CA GLN A 341 -19.89 -23.34 -40.60
C GLN A 341 -19.46 -22.06 -41.30
N CYS A 342 -18.26 -21.57 -40.92
CA CYS A 342 -17.49 -20.50 -41.58
C CYS A 342 -18.06 -19.07 -41.48
N SER A 343 -17.26 -18.01 -41.58
CA SER A 343 -15.84 -17.91 -41.99
C SER A 343 -15.04 -16.91 -41.13
N THR A 344 -13.72 -16.91 -41.30
CA THR A 344 -12.75 -16.01 -40.67
C THR A 344 -12.79 -14.58 -41.20
N LEU A 345 -12.78 -13.58 -40.32
CA LEU A 345 -12.23 -12.26 -40.60
C LEU A 345 -11.40 -11.78 -39.40
N GLU A 346 -10.36 -11.00 -39.68
CA GLU A 346 -9.44 -10.44 -38.68
C GLU A 346 -10.06 -9.19 -38.04
N ASP A 347 -10.22 -9.16 -36.71
CA ASP A 347 -10.56 -7.92 -36.00
C ASP A 347 -9.33 -7.35 -35.28
N ARG A 348 -8.90 -6.16 -35.73
CA ARG A 348 -7.86 -5.37 -35.07
C ARG A 348 -8.47 -4.61 -33.90
N SER A 349 -8.55 -5.27 -32.75
CA SER A 349 -9.00 -4.65 -31.50
C SER A 349 -8.20 -3.37 -31.18
N LEU A 350 -8.82 -2.22 -31.47
CA LEU A 350 -8.37 -0.92 -31.00
C LEU A 350 -8.76 -0.79 -29.52
N LEU A 351 -7.77 -0.69 -28.64
CA LEU A 351 -7.97 -0.48 -27.21
C LEU A 351 -8.53 0.92 -26.93
N LEU A 352 -9.84 1.07 -27.07
CA LEU A 352 -10.56 2.24 -26.56
C LEU A 352 -10.50 2.23 -25.03
N GLN A 353 -9.68 3.12 -24.49
CA GLN A 353 -9.35 3.17 -23.08
C GLN A 353 -10.49 3.84 -22.29
N TYR A 354 -11.44 3.01 -21.82
CA TYR A 354 -12.57 3.47 -21.00
C TYR A 354 -12.09 4.29 -19.78
N PRO A 355 -12.74 5.43 -19.47
CA PRO A 355 -12.34 6.28 -18.35
C PRO A 355 -12.53 5.54 -17.02
N ALA A 356 -11.44 5.42 -16.26
CA ALA A 356 -11.44 4.68 -15.00
C ALA A 356 -12.42 5.28 -13.98
N ALA A 357 -13.08 4.41 -13.21
CA ALA A 357 -14.18 4.75 -12.30
C ALA A 357 -13.76 5.80 -11.24
N PRO A 358 -14.67 6.67 -10.77
CA PRO A 358 -14.32 7.82 -9.93
C PRO A 358 -13.52 7.48 -8.66
N SER A 359 -13.77 6.32 -8.04
CA SER A 359 -12.99 5.82 -6.89
C SER A 359 -11.52 5.57 -7.26
N SER A 360 -11.26 4.87 -8.36
CA SER A 360 -9.91 4.54 -8.83
C SER A 360 -9.09 5.79 -9.19
N ARG A 361 -9.73 6.81 -9.79
CA ARG A 361 -9.07 8.09 -10.13
C ARG A 361 -8.71 8.92 -8.90
N LYS A 362 -9.49 8.84 -7.81
CA LYS A 362 -9.08 9.45 -6.53
C LYS A 362 -7.85 8.75 -5.94
N GLN A 363 -7.79 7.42 -6.00
CA GLN A 363 -6.62 6.67 -5.53
C GLN A 363 -5.35 6.96 -6.35
N GLU A 364 -5.49 7.21 -7.65
CA GLU A 364 -4.40 7.64 -8.54
C GLU A 364 -3.80 8.98 -8.06
N ILE A 365 -4.62 9.99 -7.78
CA ILE A 365 -4.16 11.31 -7.30
C ILE A 365 -3.52 11.23 -5.91
N ILE A 366 -4.05 10.40 -5.00
CA ILE A 366 -3.41 10.12 -3.70
C ILE A 366 -2.01 9.55 -3.92
N LYS A 367 -1.88 8.51 -4.75
CA LYS A 367 -0.60 7.87 -5.07
C LYS A 367 0.42 8.82 -5.71
N MET A 368 -0.01 9.68 -6.65
CA MET A 368 0.87 10.71 -7.23
C MET A 368 1.36 11.71 -6.18
N THR A 369 0.53 12.00 -5.18
CA THR A 369 0.86 12.89 -4.06
C THR A 369 1.82 12.23 -3.07
N GLU A 370 1.64 10.95 -2.77
CA GLU A 370 2.59 10.15 -1.98
C GLU A 370 3.98 10.12 -2.63
N GLN A 371 4.05 9.88 -3.95
CA GLN A 371 5.31 9.86 -4.71
C GLN A 371 6.02 11.22 -4.73
N LEU A 372 5.26 12.33 -4.83
CA LEU A 372 5.83 13.68 -4.78
C LEU A 372 6.37 14.02 -3.38
N ILE A 373 5.64 13.67 -2.32
CA ILE A 373 6.09 13.86 -0.92
C ILE A 373 7.34 13.01 -0.63
N GLU A 374 7.44 11.80 -1.20
CA GLU A 374 8.69 11.03 -1.16
C GLU A 374 9.85 11.78 -1.81
N ALA A 375 9.69 12.29 -3.04
CA ALA A 375 10.76 13.01 -3.72
C ALA A 375 11.30 14.19 -2.86
N ILE A 376 10.39 14.94 -2.21
CA ILE A 376 10.75 15.98 -1.23
C ILE A 376 11.51 15.40 -0.03
N ASN A 377 10.93 14.42 0.66
CA ASN A 377 11.51 13.86 1.90
C ASN A 377 12.92 13.27 1.70
N ASN A 378 13.27 12.88 0.48
CA ASN A 378 14.52 12.20 0.16
C ASN A 378 15.54 13.10 -0.58
N GLY A 379 15.18 14.35 -0.87
CA GLY A 379 16.03 15.27 -1.64
C GLY A 379 16.23 14.88 -3.10
N ASP A 380 15.36 14.04 -3.68
CA ASP A 380 15.43 13.67 -5.10
C ASP A 380 14.76 14.72 -5.99
N PHE A 381 15.56 15.74 -6.35
CA PHE A 381 15.12 16.82 -7.22
C PHE A 381 14.80 16.34 -8.66
N GLU A 382 15.37 15.21 -9.09
CA GLU A 382 15.13 14.64 -10.42
C GLU A 382 13.78 13.91 -10.47
N ALA A 383 13.39 13.21 -9.39
CA ALA A 383 12.02 12.72 -9.23
C ALA A 383 11.01 13.86 -9.05
N TYR A 384 11.33 14.89 -8.26
CA TYR A 384 10.47 16.05 -8.06
C TYR A 384 10.19 16.78 -9.39
N THR A 385 11.23 17.12 -10.16
CA THR A 385 11.08 17.76 -11.48
C THR A 385 10.44 16.87 -12.55
N ARG A 386 10.40 15.54 -12.35
CA ARG A 386 9.57 14.64 -13.18
C ARG A 386 8.08 14.68 -12.84
N ILE A 387 7.67 15.11 -11.64
CA ILE A 387 6.28 15.07 -11.17
C ILE A 387 5.64 16.47 -11.14
N CYS A 388 6.43 17.52 -10.93
CA CYS A 388 5.98 18.90 -11.04
C CYS A 388 6.00 19.40 -12.49
N ASP A 389 5.15 20.38 -12.80
CA ASP A 389 5.23 21.11 -14.06
C ASP A 389 6.39 22.13 -14.02
N PRO A 390 7.10 22.40 -15.13
CA PRO A 390 8.17 23.40 -15.15
C PRO A 390 7.71 24.80 -14.75
N GLY A 391 6.42 25.13 -14.98
CA GLY A 391 5.77 26.36 -14.54
C GLY A 391 4.93 26.19 -13.26
N LEU A 392 5.31 25.27 -12.35
CA LEU A 392 4.67 25.13 -11.04
C LEU A 392 4.61 26.49 -10.32
N THR A 393 3.41 26.87 -9.88
CA THR A 393 3.24 27.99 -8.95
C THR A 393 3.14 27.50 -7.51
N SER A 394 3.76 28.22 -6.57
CA SER A 394 3.81 27.84 -5.16
C SER A 394 3.54 29.01 -4.23
N PHE A 395 2.82 28.73 -3.15
CA PHE A 395 2.60 29.65 -2.03
C PHE A 395 2.87 28.88 -0.74
N GLU A 396 3.97 29.20 -0.05
CA GLU A 396 4.43 28.47 1.14
C GLU A 396 5.05 29.43 2.16
N PRO A 397 5.13 29.05 3.47
CA PRO A 397 5.63 29.94 4.52
C PRO A 397 7.01 30.56 4.19
N GLU A 398 7.89 29.78 3.58
CA GLU A 398 9.24 30.17 3.19
C GLU A 398 9.27 31.21 2.05
N ALA A 399 8.20 31.33 1.26
CA ALA A 399 8.03 32.39 0.25
C ALA A 399 7.62 33.74 0.87
N LEU A 400 7.44 33.82 2.20
CA LEU A 400 7.15 35.04 2.97
C LEU A 400 5.89 35.78 2.46
N GLY A 401 4.87 35.04 2.02
CA GLY A 401 3.59 35.57 1.53
C GLY A 401 3.61 36.01 0.05
N ASN A 402 4.66 35.72 -0.69
CA ASN A 402 4.72 35.93 -2.15
C ASN A 402 4.27 34.67 -2.90
N LEU A 403 3.72 34.85 -4.10
CA LEU A 403 3.57 33.74 -5.05
C LEU A 403 4.92 33.53 -5.76
N VAL A 404 5.37 32.28 -5.82
CA VAL A 404 6.59 31.85 -6.50
C VAL A 404 6.22 31.04 -7.74
N GLU A 405 7.01 31.14 -8.80
CA GLU A 405 6.84 30.39 -10.05
C GLU A 405 8.15 29.67 -10.42
N GLY A 406 8.02 28.43 -10.91
CA GLY A 406 9.12 27.62 -11.41
C GLY A 406 9.83 26.74 -10.38
N MET A 407 10.94 26.13 -10.82
CA MET A 407 11.66 25.11 -10.05
C MET A 407 12.79 25.65 -9.17
N ASP A 408 13.35 26.83 -9.46
CA ASP A 408 14.61 27.29 -8.85
C ASP A 408 14.50 27.58 -7.34
N PHE A 409 13.33 28.03 -6.87
CA PHE A 409 13.07 28.23 -5.44
C PHE A 409 13.10 26.89 -4.68
N HIS A 410 12.36 25.91 -5.17
CA HIS A 410 12.35 24.56 -4.61
C HIS A 410 13.74 23.92 -4.68
N LYS A 411 14.45 24.07 -5.80
CA LYS A 411 15.82 23.58 -6.03
C LYS A 411 16.79 24.00 -4.91
N PHE A 412 16.68 25.24 -4.42
CA PHE A 412 17.50 25.73 -3.31
C PHE A 412 17.34 24.88 -2.05
N TYR A 413 16.11 24.46 -1.67
CA TYR A 413 15.87 23.59 -0.52
C TYR A 413 16.41 22.18 -0.73
N PHE A 414 16.24 21.62 -1.93
CA PHE A 414 16.80 20.32 -2.30
C PHE A 414 18.33 20.33 -2.19
N GLU A 415 19.00 21.34 -2.75
CA GLU A 415 20.47 21.47 -2.70
C GLU A 415 21.01 21.81 -1.30
N ASN A 416 20.27 22.56 -0.46
CA ASN A 416 20.84 23.14 0.77
C ASN A 416 20.31 22.61 2.10
N LEU A 417 19.05 22.17 2.18
CA LEU A 417 18.42 21.70 3.41
C LEU A 417 18.21 20.17 3.39
N LEU A 418 17.62 19.65 2.32
CA LEU A 418 17.19 18.25 2.23
C LEU A 418 18.39 17.32 1.98
N SER A 419 19.29 17.67 1.05
CA SER A 419 20.51 16.90 0.72
C SER A 419 21.46 16.63 1.88
N LYS A 420 21.36 17.39 2.99
CA LYS A 420 22.26 17.33 4.15
C LYS A 420 21.64 16.62 5.36
N ASN A 421 20.36 16.25 5.29
CA ASN A 421 19.62 15.69 6.41
C ASN A 421 19.75 14.15 6.46
N SER A 422 20.71 13.66 7.21
CA SER A 422 21.01 12.22 7.34
C SER A 422 20.18 11.47 8.39
N LYS A 423 19.20 12.14 9.03
CA LYS A 423 18.34 11.55 10.06
C LYS A 423 17.01 11.08 9.44
N PRO A 424 16.46 9.93 9.87
CA PRO A 424 15.19 9.45 9.35
C PRO A 424 14.06 10.44 9.66
N VAL A 425 13.34 10.81 8.60
CA VAL A 425 12.09 11.59 8.66
C VAL A 425 10.95 10.65 8.31
N HIS A 426 9.90 10.65 9.13
CA HIS A 426 8.66 9.92 8.85
C HIS A 426 7.54 10.91 8.54
N THR A 427 6.74 10.62 7.52
CA THR A 427 5.62 11.49 7.13
C THR A 427 4.35 10.68 7.01
N THR A 428 3.26 11.23 7.56
CA THR A 428 1.92 10.68 7.51
C THR A 428 0.99 11.68 6.85
N ILE A 429 0.29 11.25 5.80
CA ILE A 429 -0.80 12.01 5.20
C ILE A 429 -2.07 11.71 6.00
N LEU A 430 -2.72 12.75 6.52
CA LEU A 430 -3.96 12.67 7.29
C LEU A 430 -5.09 13.34 6.50
N ASN A 431 -6.25 12.69 6.48
CA ASN A 431 -7.50 13.15 5.86
C ASN A 431 -7.34 13.70 4.41
N PRO A 432 -6.85 12.90 3.45
CA PRO A 432 -6.71 13.35 2.06
C PRO A 432 -8.07 13.51 1.36
N HIS A 433 -8.43 14.75 1.02
CA HIS A 433 -9.68 15.10 0.33
C HIS A 433 -9.43 15.42 -1.16
N VAL A 434 -9.63 14.42 -2.03
CA VAL A 434 -9.52 14.58 -3.50
C VAL A 434 -10.83 15.08 -4.12
N HIS A 435 -10.73 16.19 -4.85
CA HIS A 435 -11.75 16.73 -5.76
C HIS A 435 -11.29 16.49 -7.21
N LEU A 436 -12.13 15.84 -8.01
CA LEU A 436 -11.86 15.62 -9.44
C LEU A 436 -12.56 16.72 -10.24
N ILE A 437 -11.86 17.31 -11.22
CA ILE A 437 -12.33 18.46 -12.01
C ILE A 437 -12.28 18.04 -13.48
N GLY A 438 -13.38 17.44 -13.95
CA GLY A 438 -13.43 16.81 -15.27
C GLY A 438 -12.55 15.56 -15.36
N GLU A 439 -11.88 15.38 -16.50
CA GLU A 439 -11.01 14.22 -16.74
C GLU A 439 -9.52 14.50 -16.55
N GLU A 440 -9.11 15.76 -16.64
CA GLU A 440 -7.70 16.15 -16.79
C GLU A 440 -7.19 17.03 -15.65
N ALA A 441 -8.05 17.44 -14.71
CA ALA A 441 -7.65 18.19 -13.54
C ALA A 441 -8.15 17.55 -12.24
N ALA A 442 -7.38 17.72 -11.17
CA ALA A 442 -7.77 17.33 -9.82
C ALA A 442 -7.14 18.26 -8.79
N CYS A 443 -7.76 18.37 -7.62
CA CYS A 443 -7.20 19.06 -6.46
C CYS A 443 -7.24 18.10 -5.27
N ILE A 444 -6.17 18.06 -4.49
CA ILE A 444 -6.10 17.30 -3.24
C ILE A 444 -5.66 18.25 -2.12
N ALA A 445 -6.42 18.26 -1.02
CA ALA A 445 -6.04 18.90 0.23
C ALA A 445 -5.86 17.85 1.32
N TYR A 446 -4.83 17.99 2.15
CA TYR A 446 -4.48 17.05 3.21
C TYR A 446 -3.71 17.74 4.34
N ILE A 447 -3.65 17.09 5.49
CA ILE A 447 -2.76 17.48 6.58
C ILE A 447 -1.53 16.57 6.52
N ARG A 448 -0.33 17.15 6.51
CA ARG A 448 0.94 16.41 6.53
C ARG A 448 1.54 16.49 7.93
N LEU A 449 1.57 15.36 8.64
CA LEU A 449 2.31 15.21 9.88
C LEU A 449 3.73 14.72 9.55
N THR A 450 4.76 15.46 9.96
CA THR A 450 6.16 15.11 9.72
C THR A 450 6.89 14.95 11.05
N GLN A 451 7.42 13.76 11.30
CA GLN A 451 8.18 13.39 12.49
C GLN A 451 9.66 13.27 12.16
N PHE A 452 10.52 13.89 12.97
CA PHE A 452 11.96 13.97 12.72
C PHE A 452 12.75 14.08 14.04
N MET A 453 14.07 14.01 13.97
CA MET A 453 14.97 14.11 15.13
C MET A 453 15.72 15.46 15.10
N ASP A 454 15.53 16.30 16.12
CA ASP A 454 16.15 17.64 16.19
C ASP A 454 17.69 17.60 16.26
N ALA A 455 18.37 18.75 16.15
CA ALA A 455 19.83 18.82 16.28
C ALA A 455 20.38 18.20 17.58
N GLN A 456 19.58 18.13 18.66
CA GLN A 456 19.96 17.52 19.93
C GLN A 456 19.57 16.03 20.03
N GLY A 457 19.09 15.42 18.94
CA GLY A 457 18.73 14.01 18.87
C GLY A 457 17.41 13.66 19.56
N ARG A 458 16.49 14.63 19.71
CA ARG A 458 15.16 14.40 20.32
C ARG A 458 14.08 14.28 19.24
N PRO A 459 13.10 13.39 19.40
CA PRO A 459 11.98 13.29 18.46
C PRO A 459 11.11 14.55 18.52
N ARG A 460 10.73 15.04 17.34
CA ARG A 460 9.85 16.18 17.11
C ARG A 460 8.76 15.79 16.11
N SER A 461 7.69 16.57 16.10
CA SER A 461 6.63 16.48 15.09
C SER A 461 6.24 17.90 14.69
N CYS A 462 6.06 18.14 13.39
CA CYS A 462 5.45 19.35 12.85
C CYS A 462 4.27 18.98 11.94
N GLN A 463 3.37 19.94 11.76
CA GLN A 463 2.17 19.82 10.92
C GLN A 463 2.16 20.94 9.89
N SER A 464 1.83 20.58 8.65
CA SER A 464 1.42 21.53 7.60
C SER A 464 0.07 21.13 7.02
N GLU A 465 -0.74 22.12 6.65
CA GLU A 465 -1.87 21.94 5.76
C GLU A 465 -1.36 22.13 4.32
N GLU A 466 -1.49 21.12 3.46
CA GLU A 466 -1.00 21.17 2.09
C GLU A 466 -2.14 20.96 1.08
N THR A 467 -2.14 21.75 0.02
CA THR A 467 -3.05 21.62 -1.12
C THR A 467 -2.26 21.56 -2.42
N ARG A 468 -2.57 20.60 -3.29
CA ARG A 468 -1.92 20.40 -4.59
C ARG A 468 -2.95 20.32 -5.71
N VAL A 469 -2.74 21.09 -6.76
CA VAL A 469 -3.49 21.02 -8.02
C VAL A 469 -2.69 20.20 -9.02
N TRP A 470 -3.36 19.21 -9.60
CA TRP A 470 -2.84 18.27 -10.56
C TRP A 470 -3.50 18.50 -11.92
N HIS A 471 -2.69 18.55 -12.99
CA HIS A 471 -3.16 18.60 -14.36
C HIS A 471 -2.54 17.44 -15.15
N ARG A 472 -3.34 16.77 -15.98
CA ARG A 472 -2.88 15.73 -16.88
C ARG A 472 -2.42 16.37 -18.19
N ARG A 473 -1.19 16.10 -18.62
CA ARG A 473 -0.63 16.52 -19.92
C ARG A 473 0.01 15.28 -20.55
N ASP A 474 -0.27 15.01 -21.82
CA ASP A 474 0.23 13.82 -22.54
C ASP A 474 0.05 12.50 -21.76
N ALA A 475 -1.18 12.30 -21.24
CA ALA A 475 -1.59 11.19 -20.38
C ALA A 475 -0.87 11.07 -19.01
N LYS A 476 -0.02 12.03 -18.63
CA LYS A 476 0.74 12.05 -17.38
C LYS A 476 0.25 13.15 -16.42
N TRP A 477 0.06 12.82 -15.15
CA TRP A 477 -0.25 13.81 -14.11
C TRP A 477 0.99 14.64 -13.72
N LEU A 478 0.83 15.96 -13.67
CA LEU A 478 1.82 16.93 -13.22
C LEU A 478 1.23 17.83 -12.13
N ASN A 479 2.01 18.15 -11.08
CA ASN A 479 1.62 19.13 -10.07
C ASN A 479 1.87 20.55 -10.64
N VAL A 480 0.80 21.33 -10.83
CA VAL A 480 0.83 22.67 -11.45
C VAL A 480 0.66 23.82 -10.46
N HIS A 481 0.11 23.55 -9.28
CA HIS A 481 0.06 24.51 -8.18
C HIS A 481 0.21 23.82 -6.82
N PHE A 482 0.93 24.47 -5.89
CA PHE A 482 1.13 24.03 -4.52
C PHE A 482 0.84 25.16 -3.53
N HIS A 483 0.10 24.87 -2.47
CA HIS A 483 -0.09 25.77 -1.33
C HIS A 483 0.21 25.02 -0.03
N CYS A 484 1.10 25.58 0.79
CA CYS A 484 1.41 25.12 2.14
C CYS A 484 0.99 26.17 3.19
N SER A 485 0.45 25.72 4.31
CA SER A 485 0.12 26.51 5.49
C SER A 485 0.55 25.78 6.77
N GLY A 486 0.72 26.53 7.86
CA GLY A 486 1.22 25.99 9.13
C GLY A 486 2.75 26.06 9.24
N ALA A 487 3.41 24.93 9.50
CA ALA A 487 4.86 24.86 9.59
C ALA A 487 5.56 24.90 8.21
N PRO A 488 6.85 25.27 8.14
CA PRO A 488 7.68 25.13 6.94
C PRO A 488 7.58 23.74 6.29
N ALA A 489 7.56 23.69 4.95
CA ALA A 489 7.39 22.47 4.16
C ALA A 489 8.57 21.48 4.32
N ALA A 490 9.73 21.98 4.76
CA ALA A 490 10.86 21.20 5.26
C ALA A 490 11.23 21.63 6.70
N PRO A 491 11.35 20.71 7.68
CA PRO A 491 11.71 21.07 9.05
C PRO A 491 13.17 21.54 9.14
N LEU A 492 13.37 22.81 9.48
CA LEU A 492 14.65 23.37 9.92
C LEU A 492 15.09 22.66 11.21
N GLN A 493 16.27 22.01 11.19
CA GLN A 493 16.82 21.22 12.31
C GLN A 493 17.92 21.93 13.08
#